data_AF-X1RQR9-F1
#
_entry.id   AF-X1RQR9-F1
#
_cell.length_a   1.000
_cell.length_b   1.000
_cell.length_c   1.000
_cell.angle_alpha   90.00
_cell.angle_beta   90.00
_cell.angle_gamma   90.00
#
_symmetry.space_group_name_H-M   'P 1'
#
loop_
_entity.id
_entity.type
_entity.pdbx_description
1 polymer ?
#
loop_
_entity_poly.entity_id
_entity_poly.type
_entity_poly.pdbx_seq_one_letter_code
_entity_poly.pdbx_strand_id
1 'polypeptide(L)'
;MNYETVKEYLSSIGAELLTEDQFAERWRPIMGDEPYIHPYGCLNCGKANGQDDFTDVLFAIYPDKLPDHRDKEMNWQTLGFGGPDGLNFTSIARCKFCGQCDIFPDF
;
A
#
# COMPACT_ATOMS: atom_id res chain seq x y z
N MET A 1 -7.26 -5.87 -9.51
CA MET A 1 -8.04 -5.99 -8.27
C MET A 1 -8.90 -4.76 -8.11
N ASN A 2 -10.14 -4.93 -7.66
CA ASN A 2 -11.02 -3.81 -7.35
C ASN A 2 -10.52 -3.09 -6.09
N TYR A 3 -10.38 -1.77 -6.15
CA TYR A 3 -9.88 -0.96 -5.03
C TYR A 3 -10.72 -1.09 -3.76
N GLU A 4 -12.05 -1.09 -3.86
CA GLU A 4 -12.92 -1.20 -2.67
C GLU A 4 -12.74 -2.56 -2.01
N THR A 5 -12.65 -3.64 -2.80
CA THR A 5 -12.40 -4.98 -2.28
C THR A 5 -11.07 -5.06 -1.53
N VAL A 6 -10.01 -4.44 -2.06
CA VAL A 6 -8.70 -4.38 -1.37
C VAL A 6 -8.81 -3.58 -0.08
N LYS A 7 -9.49 -2.44 -0.11
CA LYS A 7 -9.70 -1.57 1.07
C LYS A 7 -10.53 -2.26 2.17
N GLU A 8 -11.61 -2.92 1.79
CA GLU A 8 -12.46 -3.73 2.70
C GLU A 8 -11.67 -4.86 3.32
N TYR A 9 -10.86 -5.57 2.53
CA TYR A 9 -9.99 -6.63 3.03
C TYR A 9 -9.00 -6.09 4.06
N LEU A 10 -8.25 -5.04 3.73
CA LEU A 10 -7.28 -4.39 4.64
C LEU A 10 -7.95 -3.94 5.95
N SER A 11 -9.15 -3.38 5.86
CA SER A 11 -9.93 -2.99 7.03
C SER A 11 -10.34 -4.21 7.87
N SER A 12 -10.73 -5.31 7.23
CA SER A 12 -11.19 -6.53 7.91
C SER A 12 -10.07 -7.27 8.66
N ILE A 13 -8.82 -7.13 8.20
CA ILE A 13 -7.65 -7.65 8.92
C ILE A 13 -7.11 -6.67 9.98
N GLY A 14 -7.73 -5.50 10.13
CA GLY A 14 -7.35 -4.50 11.12
C GLY A 14 -6.17 -3.60 10.73
N ALA A 15 -5.90 -3.43 9.44
CA ALA A 15 -4.90 -2.47 8.97
C ALA A 15 -5.38 -1.02 9.19
N GLU A 16 -4.47 -0.13 9.57
CA GLU A 16 -4.72 1.31 9.67
C GLU A 16 -4.57 1.93 8.29
N LEU A 17 -5.65 2.49 7.73
CA LEU A 17 -5.65 3.15 6.44
C LEU A 17 -5.45 4.64 6.61
N LEU A 18 -4.33 5.15 6.10
CA LEU A 18 -3.86 6.52 6.28
C LEU A 18 -3.76 7.25 4.95
N THR A 19 -3.99 8.56 4.98
CA THR A 19 -3.50 9.44 3.91
C THR A 19 -1.98 9.51 3.96
N GLU A 20 -1.36 10.01 2.89
CA GLU A 20 0.09 10.15 2.83
C GLU A 20 0.66 11.03 3.96
N ASP A 21 0.04 12.19 4.23
CA ASP A 21 0.46 13.07 5.33
C ASP A 21 0.45 12.34 6.68
N GLN A 22 -0.62 11.59 6.95
CA GLN A 22 -0.74 10.82 8.20
C GLN A 22 0.29 9.69 8.25
N PHE A 23 0.56 9.03 7.12
CA PHE A 23 1.57 7.99 7.04
C PHE A 23 2.98 8.55 7.26
N ALA A 24 3.30 9.69 6.66
CA ALA A 24 4.59 10.36 6.83
C ALA A 24 4.85 10.75 8.31
N GLU A 25 3.81 11.17 9.04
CA GLU A 25 3.89 11.41 10.50
C GLU A 25 4.22 10.15 11.31
N ARG A 26 3.78 8.97 10.85
CA ARG A 26 4.14 7.67 11.46
C ARG A 26 5.51 7.18 11.03
N TRP A 27 5.89 7.41 9.78
CA TRP A 27 7.12 6.94 9.15
C TRP A 27 8.36 7.65 9.70
N ARG A 28 8.36 8.99 9.70
CA ARG A 28 9.54 9.80 10.01
C ARG A 28 10.17 9.50 11.37
N PRO A 29 9.42 9.30 12.47
CA PRO A 29 10.02 8.97 13.78
C PRO A 29 10.72 7.61 13.82
N ILE A 30 10.36 6.68 12.93
CA ILE A 30 10.87 5.30 12.92
C ILE A 30 12.00 5.15 11.89
N MET A 31 11.84 5.76 10.72
CA MET A 31 12.72 5.56 9.57
C MET A 31 13.53 6.81 9.20
N GLY A 32 13.28 7.97 9.83
CA GLY A 32 13.96 9.23 9.49
C GLY A 32 13.49 9.78 8.14
N ASP A 33 14.45 10.22 7.32
CA ASP A 33 14.23 10.79 5.97
C ASP A 33 14.33 9.74 4.85
N GLU A 34 14.30 8.44 5.19
CA GLU A 34 14.30 7.37 4.20
C GLU A 34 13.03 7.44 3.33
N PRO A 35 13.12 7.21 2.00
CA PRO A 35 11.94 7.16 1.13
C PRO A 35 11.07 5.93 1.45
N TYR A 36 9.79 6.02 1.10
CA TYR A 36 8.83 4.92 1.20
C TYR A 36 8.17 4.66 -0.14
N ILE A 37 7.59 3.47 -0.32
CA ILE A 37 7.02 3.06 -1.61
C ILE A 37 5.73 3.82 -1.95
N HIS A 38 5.60 4.23 -3.20
CA HIS A 38 4.42 4.89 -3.76
C HIS A 38 3.83 4.08 -4.93
N PRO A 39 2.54 4.24 -5.26
CA PRO A 39 1.97 3.71 -6.49
C PRO A 39 2.65 4.31 -7.72
N TYR A 40 3.12 3.49 -8.66
CA TYR A 40 3.82 3.98 -9.86
C TYR A 40 3.29 3.38 -11.17
N GLY A 41 3.18 2.06 -11.25
CA GLY A 41 2.70 1.35 -12.44
C GLY A 41 1.37 0.65 -12.22
N CYS A 42 0.55 0.51 -13.26
CA CYS A 42 -0.68 -0.29 -13.18
C CYS A 42 -0.50 -1.64 -13.89
N LEU A 43 -0.39 -2.72 -13.14
CA LEU A 43 -0.20 -4.08 -13.66
C LEU A 43 -1.43 -4.62 -14.40
N ASN A 44 -2.61 -4.04 -14.20
CA ASN A 44 -3.82 -4.44 -14.91
C ASN A 44 -3.88 -3.90 -16.35
N CYS A 45 -3.62 -2.60 -16.55
CA CYS A 45 -3.80 -1.96 -17.85
C CYS A 45 -2.49 -1.50 -18.51
N GLY A 46 -1.38 -1.44 -17.77
CA GLY A 46 -0.06 -1.00 -18.24
C GLY A 46 0.04 0.48 -18.62
N LYS A 47 -1.02 1.29 -18.40
CA LYS A 47 -1.06 2.68 -18.86
C LYS A 47 -0.50 3.69 -17.86
N ALA A 48 -0.58 3.39 -16.56
CA ALA A 48 0.00 4.24 -15.53
C ALA A 48 1.52 4.04 -15.48
N ASN A 49 2.28 5.12 -15.45
CA ASN A 49 3.75 5.12 -15.40
C ASN A 49 4.26 6.34 -14.61
N GLY A 50 3.69 6.56 -13.44
CA GLY A 50 3.99 7.67 -12.55
C GLY A 50 2.98 7.77 -11.41
N GLN A 51 3.41 8.38 -10.30
CA GLN A 51 2.56 8.54 -9.10
C GLN A 51 1.31 9.37 -9.39
N ASP A 52 1.43 10.39 -10.25
CA ASP A 52 0.32 11.24 -10.67
C ASP A 52 -0.75 10.50 -11.50
N ASP A 53 -0.53 9.26 -11.92
CA ASP A 53 -1.54 8.46 -12.64
C ASP A 53 -2.52 7.74 -11.70
N PHE A 54 -2.42 8.00 -10.39
CA PHE A 54 -3.25 7.38 -9.37
C PHE A 54 -4.11 8.40 -8.61
N THR A 55 -5.23 7.92 -8.08
CA THR A 55 -6.13 8.66 -7.18
C THR A 55 -6.46 7.81 -5.96
N ASP A 56 -7.04 8.43 -4.93
CA ASP A 56 -7.44 7.76 -3.68
C ASP A 56 -6.29 6.97 -3.05
N VAL A 57 -5.08 7.54 -3.09
CA VAL A 57 -3.88 6.93 -2.52
C VAL A 57 -4.04 6.83 -1.01
N LEU A 58 -3.88 5.61 -0.49
CA LEU A 58 -3.85 5.32 0.94
C LEU A 58 -2.66 4.44 1.26
N PHE A 59 -2.11 4.62 2.45
CA PHE A 59 -1.10 3.78 3.03
C PHE A 59 -1.72 2.92 4.12
N ALA A 60 -1.60 1.61 4.01
CA ALA A 60 -2.14 0.65 4.96
C ALA A 60 -1.02 0.11 5.84
N ILE A 61 -1.03 0.46 7.13
CA ILE A 61 -0.13 -0.12 8.12
C ILE A 61 -0.76 -1.40 8.67
N TYR A 62 -0.06 -2.52 8.58
CA TYR A 62 -0.54 -3.81 9.06
C TYR A 62 -0.46 -3.90 10.59
N PRO A 63 -1.37 -4.64 11.24
CA PRO A 63 -1.24 -4.95 12.66
C PRO A 63 -0.05 -5.87 12.93
N ASP A 64 0.50 -5.81 14.14
CA ASP A 64 1.63 -6.64 14.58
C ASP A 64 1.37 -8.16 14.43
N LYS A 65 0.11 -8.57 14.50
CA LYS A 65 -0.33 -9.95 14.34
C LYS A 65 -1.46 -10.02 13.32
N LEU A 66 -1.16 -10.60 12.17
CA LEU A 66 -2.15 -10.90 11.15
C LEU A 66 -3.05 -12.07 11.60
N PRO A 67 -4.36 -12.02 11.30
CA PRO A 67 -5.34 -13.01 11.75
C PRO A 67 -5.20 -14.38 11.03
N ASP A 68 -4.78 -14.42 9.77
CA ASP A 68 -4.46 -15.67 9.04
C ASP A 68 -2.98 -15.69 8.59
N HIS A 69 -2.32 -16.85 8.73
CA HIS A 69 -1.00 -17.10 8.15
C HIS A 69 -0.96 -16.95 6.62
N ARG A 70 -2.09 -17.13 5.92
CA ARG A 70 -2.20 -16.88 4.48
C ARG A 70 -2.33 -15.40 4.12
N ASP A 71 -2.72 -14.54 5.07
CA ASP A 71 -2.67 -13.09 4.88
C ASP A 71 -1.21 -12.59 4.86
N LYS A 72 -0.29 -13.37 5.46
CA LYS A 72 1.16 -13.20 5.26
C LYS A 72 1.62 -13.60 3.87
N GLU A 73 0.79 -14.25 3.07
CA GLU A 73 1.09 -14.65 1.70
C GLU A 73 0.36 -13.78 0.67
N MET A 74 -0.50 -12.84 1.09
CA MET A 74 -1.13 -11.88 0.18
C MET A 74 -0.07 -10.90 -0.34
N ASN A 75 0.69 -11.43 -1.30
CA ASN A 75 1.78 -10.89 -2.08
C ASN A 75 2.51 -9.73 -1.40
N TRP A 76 3.38 -10.03 -0.43
CA TRP A 76 4.32 -9.04 0.13
C TRP A 76 5.18 -8.39 -0.96
N GLN A 77 5.37 -9.07 -2.11
CA GLN A 77 6.00 -8.50 -3.30
C GLN A 77 5.16 -7.41 -4.01
N THR A 78 3.87 -7.34 -3.75
CA THR A 78 2.94 -6.34 -4.33
C THR A 78 2.40 -5.38 -3.26
N LEU A 79 2.42 -5.76 -1.98
CA LEU A 79 1.79 -5.03 -0.88
C LEU A 79 2.55 -5.09 0.46
N GLY A 80 3.88 -5.13 0.53
CA GLY A 80 4.51 -5.05 1.84
C GLY A 80 6.03 -5.14 1.89
N PHE A 81 6.69 -4.02 2.19
CA PHE A 81 8.05 -4.04 2.72
C PHE A 81 7.98 -3.99 4.26
N GLY A 82 8.41 -5.08 4.89
CA GLY A 82 8.65 -5.15 6.32
C GLY A 82 10.14 -5.16 6.59
N GLY A 83 10.65 -4.11 7.23
CA GLY A 83 11.97 -4.14 7.85
C GLY A 83 11.94 -5.00 9.12
N PRO A 84 13.06 -5.65 9.51
CA PRO A 84 13.11 -6.56 10.66
C PRO A 84 12.75 -5.92 12.01
N ASP A 85 12.70 -4.58 12.09
CA ASP A 85 12.31 -3.81 13.29
C ASP A 85 11.36 -2.62 12.95
N GLY A 86 10.65 -2.66 11.80
CA GLY A 86 9.96 -1.48 11.23
C GLY A 86 8.44 -1.60 11.07
N LEU A 87 7.82 -0.49 10.67
CA LEU A 87 6.43 -0.41 10.22
C LEU A 87 6.22 -1.30 8.98
N ASN A 88 5.34 -2.30 9.09
CA ASN A 88 4.90 -3.08 7.93
C ASN A 88 3.76 -2.33 7.24
N PHE A 89 3.91 -1.98 5.97
CA PHE A 89 2.88 -1.22 5.27
C PHE A 89 2.84 -1.50 3.76
N THR A 90 1.76 -1.04 3.13
CA THR A 90 1.61 -0.97 1.67
C THR A 90 0.93 0.33 1.22
N SER A 91 1.11 0.70 -0.04
CA SER A 91 0.28 1.70 -0.70
C SER A 91 -0.81 1.05 -1.55
N ILE A 92 -2.04 1.55 -1.46
CA ILE A 92 -3.14 1.23 -2.37
C ILE A 92 -3.64 2.50 -3.05
N ALA A 93 -4.12 2.39 -4.28
CA ALA A 93 -4.60 3.53 -5.06
C ALA A 93 -5.41 3.06 -6.27
N ARG A 94 -6.23 3.95 -6.83
CA ARG A 94 -6.92 3.69 -8.10
C ARG A 94 -6.12 4.21 -9.28
N CYS A 95 -5.89 3.36 -10.26
CA CYS A 95 -5.39 3.79 -11.55
C CYS A 95 -6.42 4.69 -12.26
N LYS A 96 -6.04 5.91 -12.65
CA LYS A 96 -6.92 6.86 -13.38
C LYS A 96 -7.47 6.29 -14.69
N PHE A 97 -6.77 5.34 -15.31
CA PHE A 97 -7.14 4.79 -16.62
C PHE A 97 -8.09 3.60 -16.59
N CYS A 98 -8.10 2.81 -15.50
CA CYS A 98 -8.90 1.58 -15.44
C CYS A 98 -9.61 1.36 -14.10
N GLY A 99 -9.39 2.22 -13.11
CA GLY A 99 -9.96 2.14 -11.77
C GLY A 99 -9.48 0.96 -10.92
N GLN A 100 -8.60 0.10 -11.44
CA GLN A 100 -8.06 -1.04 -10.71
C GLN A 100 -6.91 -0.63 -9.79
N CYS A 101 -6.69 -1.45 -8.76
CA CYS A 101 -5.69 -1.29 -7.71
C CYS A 101 -4.54 -2.32 -7.83
N ASP A 102 -4.24 -2.80 -9.05
CA ASP A 102 -3.07 -3.65 -9.28
C ASP A 102 -1.85 -2.77 -9.50
N ILE A 103 -1.17 -2.44 -8.41
CA ILE A 103 -0.10 -1.46 -8.37
C ILE A 103 1.26 -2.15 -8.47
N PHE A 104 2.13 -1.56 -9.29
CA PHE A 104 3.56 -1.73 -9.21
C PHE A 104 4.13 -0.54 -8.44
N PRO A 105 4.75 -0.76 -7.26
CA PRO A 105 5.28 0.32 -6.44
C PRO A 105 6.67 0.80 -6.91
N ASP A 106 7.03 2.04 -6.58
CA ASP A 106 8.38 2.63 -6.74
C ASP A 106 8.74 3.54 -5.54
N PHE A 107 10.02 3.86 -5.32
CA PHE A 107 10.51 4.68 -4.20
C PHE A 107 10.62 6.19 -4.53
#